data_AF-A0AA38UG79-F1
#
_entry.id   AF-A0AA38UG79-F1
#
_cell.length_a   1.000
_cell.length_b   1.000
_cell.length_c   1.000
_cell.angle_alpha   90.00
_cell.angle_beta   90.00
_cell.angle_gamma   90.00
#
_symmetry.space_group_name_H-M   'P 1'
#
loop_
_entity.id
_entity.type
_entity.pdbx_description
1 polymer ?
#
loop_
_entity_poly.entity_id
_entity_poly.type
_entity_poly.pdbx_seq_one_letter_code
_entity_poly.pdbx_strand_id
1 'polypeptide(L)'
;TSIIRRDIIDWMTFEDNDPPLAKLPKSLRGVNHPATRRLIKLQNGTVAIRATDWPAFLYDQWQVDKENIEIGLFTGELLFSVFYAIFFGIGSATSGDYRKNSIAARNGMRKVTGRNIAYAAIQARFALSAVEKWNIEDAHFDYQVFYNEIVDFFEDFPEDEQAVWMLEYWNK
;
A
#
# COMPACT_ATOMS: atom_id res chain seq x y z
N THR A 1 16.08 -9.77 9.41
CA THR A 1 15.12 -8.63 9.40
C THR A 1 13.70 -9.09 9.02
N SER A 2 13.25 -10.27 9.45
CA SER A 2 12.03 -10.93 8.89
C SER A 2 10.96 -11.33 9.90
N ILE A 3 11.13 -11.03 11.20
CA ILE A 3 10.17 -11.44 12.24
C ILE A 3 8.82 -10.74 12.01
N ILE A 4 8.84 -9.42 11.76
CA ILE A 4 7.63 -8.62 11.53
C ILE A 4 6.90 -9.05 10.24
N ARG A 5 7.61 -9.51 9.21
CA ARG A 5 7.02 -9.92 7.92
C ARG A 5 6.19 -11.20 8.05
N ARG A 6 6.61 -12.19 8.84
CA ARG A 6 5.85 -13.42 9.06
C ARG A 6 4.60 -13.18 9.91
N ASP A 7 4.71 -12.30 10.91
CA ASP A 7 3.59 -11.97 11.81
C ASP A 7 2.51 -11.09 11.15
N ILE A 8 2.73 -10.55 9.92
CA ILE A 8 1.67 -9.81 9.17
C ILE A 8 0.40 -10.66 9.05
N ILE A 9 0.58 -11.96 8.78
CA ILE A 9 -0.47 -12.81 8.22
C ILE A 9 -1.43 -13.26 9.31
N ASP A 10 -0.89 -13.56 10.49
CA ASP A 10 -1.67 -13.79 11.70
C ASP A 10 -2.51 -12.58 12.15
N TRP A 11 -2.20 -11.39 11.63
CA TRP A 11 -2.86 -10.14 12.03
C TRP A 11 -3.87 -9.61 11.01
N MET A 12 -4.00 -10.25 9.84
CA MET A 12 -4.95 -9.87 8.78
C MET A 12 -6.33 -10.51 8.96
N THR A 13 -6.45 -11.60 9.73
CA THR A 13 -7.70 -12.34 9.92
C THR A 13 -8.46 -11.85 11.14
N PHE A 14 -9.34 -10.83 11.09
CA PHE A 14 -10.21 -10.53 12.24
C PHE A 14 -11.62 -10.04 11.93
N GLU A 15 -12.53 -10.53 12.77
CA GLU A 15 -13.99 -10.46 12.76
C GLU A 15 -14.56 -9.04 12.87
N ASP A 16 -15.63 -8.81 12.11
CA ASP A 16 -16.33 -7.55 11.90
C ASP A 16 -16.99 -7.00 13.18
N ASN A 17 -16.50 -5.88 13.72
CA ASN A 17 -17.23 -4.99 14.66
C ASN A 17 -16.57 -3.59 14.82
N ASP A 18 -15.89 -3.08 13.79
CA ASP A 18 -15.27 -1.75 13.90
C ASP A 18 -16.30 -0.61 13.90
N PRO A 19 -16.03 0.51 14.60
CA PRO A 19 -16.85 1.70 14.52
C PRO A 19 -16.83 2.32 13.09
N PRO A 20 -17.78 3.21 12.74
CA PRO A 20 -17.77 3.89 11.46
C PRO A 20 -16.57 4.84 11.30
N LEU A 21 -16.00 4.92 10.10
CA LEU A 21 -14.92 5.86 9.78
C LEU A 21 -15.42 7.32 9.80
N ALA A 22 -14.89 8.13 10.72
CA ALA A 22 -15.19 9.56 10.79
C ALA A 22 -14.67 10.32 9.56
N LYS A 23 -15.52 11.16 8.96
CA LYS A 23 -15.16 11.97 7.77
C LYS A 23 -14.23 13.15 8.10
N LEU A 24 -14.26 13.67 9.32
CA LEU A 24 -13.41 14.76 9.82
C LEU A 24 -13.33 14.69 11.36
N PRO A 25 -12.25 15.22 11.97
CA PRO A 25 -10.96 15.65 11.39
C PRO A 25 -10.01 14.46 11.10
N LYS A 26 -8.92 14.67 10.33
CA LYS A 26 -7.98 13.60 9.93
C LYS A 26 -7.36 12.89 11.15
N SER A 27 -7.16 13.61 12.24
CA SER A 27 -6.67 13.09 13.52
C SER A 27 -7.60 12.05 14.17
N LEU A 28 -8.88 11.96 13.80
CA LEU A 28 -9.81 10.94 14.31
C LEU A 28 -9.96 9.71 13.40
N ARG A 29 -9.17 9.61 12.32
CA ARG A 29 -9.15 8.46 11.40
C ARG A 29 -7.71 8.01 11.14
N GLY A 30 -7.51 7.08 10.20
CA GLY A 30 -6.18 6.53 9.92
C GLY A 30 -5.68 5.69 11.08
N VAL A 31 -4.45 5.92 11.55
CA VAL A 31 -3.86 5.17 12.67
C VAL A 31 -4.69 5.21 13.95
N ASN A 32 -5.58 6.20 14.13
CA ASN A 32 -6.38 6.30 15.34
C ASN A 32 -7.66 5.45 15.30
N HIS A 33 -7.99 4.88 14.14
CA HIS A 33 -9.14 4.00 13.98
C HIS A 33 -8.70 2.53 13.88
N PRO A 34 -9.33 1.56 14.58
CA PRO A 34 -8.87 0.17 14.64
C PRO A 34 -8.68 -0.48 13.27
N ALA A 35 -9.66 -0.39 12.37
CA ALA A 35 -9.58 -0.91 11.00
C ALA A 35 -8.34 -0.41 10.24
N THR A 36 -8.16 0.91 10.16
CA THR A 36 -7.08 1.54 9.39
C THR A 36 -5.73 1.47 10.10
N ARG A 37 -5.69 1.36 11.43
CA ARG A 37 -4.48 1.05 12.21
C ARG A 37 -3.92 -0.31 11.85
N ARG A 38 -4.79 -1.31 11.67
CA ARG A 38 -4.38 -2.68 11.28
C ARG A 38 -3.71 -2.68 9.91
N LEU A 39 -4.22 -1.90 8.96
CA LEU A 39 -3.66 -1.77 7.60
C LEU A 39 -2.22 -1.21 7.55
N ILE A 40 -1.80 -0.46 8.58
CA ILE A 40 -0.43 0.10 8.69
C ILE A 40 0.40 -0.49 9.83
N LYS A 41 -0.10 -1.50 10.56
CA LYS A 41 0.55 -2.22 11.68
C LYS A 41 1.11 -1.34 12.81
N LEU A 42 0.24 -0.77 13.66
CA LEU A 42 0.66 -0.34 15.01
C LEU A 42 0.04 -1.24 16.06
N GLN A 43 0.75 -2.32 16.44
CA GLN A 43 0.43 -3.03 17.68
C GLN A 43 0.90 -2.14 18.85
N ASN A 44 -0.06 -1.68 19.64
CA ASN A 44 0.11 -1.08 20.97
C ASN A 44 1.18 0.03 21.12
N GLY A 45 1.48 0.77 20.05
CA GLY A 45 2.40 1.92 20.08
C GLY A 45 3.85 1.59 20.48
N THR A 46 4.25 0.32 20.47
CA THR A 46 5.54 -0.14 21.03
C THR A 46 6.53 -0.62 19.98
N VAL A 47 6.09 -1.00 18.78
CA VAL A 47 6.97 -1.40 17.67
C VAL A 47 7.03 -0.27 16.65
N ALA A 48 8.21 0.34 16.50
CA ALA A 48 8.46 1.34 15.47
C ALA A 48 8.48 0.65 14.10
N ILE A 49 7.46 0.92 13.25
CA ILE A 49 7.43 0.47 11.86
C ILE A 49 8.57 1.16 11.11
N ARG A 50 9.51 0.38 10.57
CA ARG A 50 10.55 0.92 9.70
C ARG A 50 10.02 1.02 8.28
N ALA A 51 10.63 1.89 7.48
CA ALA A 51 10.32 1.99 6.06
C ALA A 51 10.53 0.66 5.29
N THR A 52 11.34 -0.25 5.85
CA THR A 52 11.62 -1.60 5.33
C THR A 52 10.54 -2.64 5.66
N ASP A 53 9.56 -2.29 6.50
CA ASP A 53 8.45 -3.16 6.90
C ASP A 53 7.24 -2.92 5.99
N TRP A 54 6.97 -3.88 5.11
CA TRP A 54 5.84 -3.82 4.16
C TRP A 54 4.49 -3.74 4.88
N PRO A 55 3.74 -2.63 4.75
CA PRO A 55 2.43 -2.50 5.39
C PRO A 55 1.42 -3.53 4.89
N ALA A 56 0.49 -3.95 5.75
CA ALA A 56 -0.51 -4.97 5.41
C ALA A 56 -1.39 -4.58 4.20
N PHE A 57 -1.65 -3.29 3.96
CA PHE A 57 -2.44 -2.86 2.80
C PHE A 57 -1.78 -3.15 1.44
N LEU A 58 -0.49 -3.47 1.42
CA LEU A 58 0.19 -3.92 0.19
C LEU A 58 -0.21 -5.34 -0.18
N TYR A 59 -0.74 -6.12 0.76
CA TYR A 59 -0.98 -7.55 0.60
C TYR A 59 -2.42 -7.87 0.20
N ASP A 60 -2.60 -8.79 -0.75
CA ASP A 60 -3.88 -9.47 -0.95
C ASP A 60 -4.09 -10.47 0.18
N GLN A 61 -5.00 -10.12 1.09
CA GLN A 61 -5.37 -10.91 2.27
C GLN A 61 -5.82 -12.34 1.99
N TRP A 62 -6.27 -12.62 0.77
CA TRP A 62 -6.73 -13.95 0.37
C TRP A 62 -5.62 -14.85 -0.15
N GLN A 63 -4.46 -14.27 -0.49
CA GLN A 63 -3.35 -14.98 -1.11
C GLN A 63 -2.13 -15.10 -0.19
N VAL A 64 -2.08 -14.36 0.93
CA VAL A 64 -0.84 -14.30 1.72
C VAL A 64 -0.45 -15.66 2.28
N ASP A 65 0.81 -16.03 2.05
CA ASP A 65 1.41 -17.27 2.50
C ASP A 65 2.49 -16.99 3.58
N LYS A 66 2.42 -17.72 4.70
CA LYS A 66 3.36 -17.57 5.83
C LYS A 66 4.75 -18.10 5.53
N GLU A 67 4.84 -19.06 4.63
CA GLU A 67 6.09 -19.66 4.19
C GLU A 67 6.72 -18.81 3.08
N ASN A 68 5.89 -18.12 2.28
CA ASN A 68 6.32 -17.18 1.26
C ASN A 68 5.59 -15.83 1.35
N ILE A 69 6.24 -14.90 2.05
CA ILE A 69 5.77 -13.52 2.31
C ILE A 69 5.74 -12.60 1.07
N GLU A 70 6.10 -13.09 -0.10
CA GLU A 70 5.98 -12.35 -1.37
C GLU A 70 4.67 -12.69 -2.10
N ILE A 71 4.01 -13.79 -1.71
CA ILE A 71 2.69 -14.14 -2.23
C ILE A 71 1.68 -13.10 -1.73
N GLY A 72 0.94 -12.53 -2.67
CA GLY A 72 -0.02 -11.45 -2.42
C GLY A 72 0.62 -10.08 -2.20
N LEU A 73 1.95 -9.95 -2.19
CA LEU A 73 2.61 -8.64 -2.03
C LEU A 73 2.35 -7.76 -3.27
N PHE A 74 2.11 -6.47 -3.03
CA PHE A 74 1.73 -5.46 -4.02
C PHE A 74 0.44 -5.77 -4.81
N THR A 75 -0.40 -6.67 -4.32
CA THR A 75 -1.72 -6.96 -4.90
C THR A 75 -2.88 -6.69 -3.93
N GLY A 76 -2.64 -5.94 -2.85
CA GLY A 76 -3.70 -5.56 -1.91
C GLY A 76 -4.79 -4.67 -2.51
N GLU A 77 -6.04 -4.92 -2.14
CA GLU A 77 -7.23 -4.22 -2.68
C GLU A 77 -7.14 -2.70 -2.47
N LEU A 78 -6.71 -2.25 -1.28
CA LEU A 78 -6.57 -0.82 -1.01
C LEU A 78 -5.50 -0.17 -1.90
N LEU A 79 -4.39 -0.87 -2.17
CA LEU A 79 -3.36 -0.39 -3.09
C LEU A 79 -3.93 -0.21 -4.50
N PHE A 80 -4.70 -1.18 -4.99
CA PHE A 80 -5.43 -1.07 -6.26
C PHE A 80 -6.37 0.14 -6.28
N SER A 81 -7.24 0.26 -5.29
CA SER A 81 -8.20 1.37 -5.23
C SER A 81 -7.53 2.74 -5.23
N VAL A 82 -6.44 2.89 -4.46
CA VAL A 82 -5.67 4.14 -4.43
C VAL A 82 -4.99 4.41 -5.77
N PHE A 83 -4.37 3.40 -6.37
CA PHE A 83 -3.75 3.51 -7.68
C PHE A 83 -4.76 3.98 -8.75
N TYR A 84 -5.91 3.31 -8.84
CA TYR A 84 -6.94 3.68 -9.80
C TYR A 84 -7.54 5.06 -9.51
N ALA A 85 -7.75 5.42 -8.24
CA ALA A 85 -8.22 6.75 -7.86
C ALA A 85 -7.27 7.86 -8.35
N ILE A 86 -5.95 7.66 -8.20
CA ILE A 86 -4.91 8.62 -8.59
C ILE A 86 -4.81 8.72 -10.11
N PHE A 87 -4.63 7.59 -10.79
CA PHE A 87 -4.25 7.58 -12.19
C PHE A 87 -5.45 7.62 -13.13
N PHE A 88 -6.58 7.05 -12.72
CA PHE A 88 -7.78 6.86 -13.55
C PHE A 88 -9.03 7.56 -13.00
N GLY A 89 -8.98 8.08 -11.78
CA GLY A 89 -10.02 8.87 -11.13
C GLY A 89 -10.85 8.06 -10.12
N ILE A 90 -11.52 8.75 -9.19
CA ILE A 90 -12.25 8.13 -8.06
C ILE A 90 -13.26 7.07 -8.53
N GLY A 91 -13.94 7.31 -9.65
CA GLY A 91 -14.92 6.35 -10.18
C GLY A 91 -14.31 5.05 -10.69
N SER A 92 -12.99 4.95 -10.86
CA SER A 92 -12.27 3.72 -11.21
C SER A 92 -11.73 2.97 -10.00
N ALA A 93 -11.77 3.58 -8.81
CA ALA A 93 -11.19 3.00 -7.59
C ALA A 93 -11.83 1.65 -7.19
N THR A 94 -13.11 1.47 -7.51
CA THR A 94 -13.86 0.24 -7.22
C THR A 94 -14.03 -0.67 -8.44
N SER A 95 -13.96 -0.12 -9.66
CA SER A 95 -14.20 -0.90 -10.88
C SER A 95 -12.92 -1.42 -11.53
N GLY A 96 -11.76 -0.86 -11.21
CA GLY A 96 -10.50 -1.19 -11.89
C GLY A 96 -10.47 -0.75 -13.35
N ASP A 97 -11.41 0.12 -13.78
CA ASP A 97 -11.53 0.48 -15.18
C ASP A 97 -10.52 1.55 -15.59
N TYR A 98 -9.82 1.28 -16.68
CA TYR A 98 -9.03 2.27 -17.40
C TYR A 98 -9.95 3.29 -18.08
N ARG A 99 -9.85 4.56 -17.68
CA ARG A 99 -10.65 5.65 -18.26
C ARG A 99 -9.91 6.43 -19.33
N LYS A 100 -10.63 6.74 -20.42
CA LYS A 100 -10.21 7.72 -21.44
C LYS A 100 -10.22 9.12 -20.80
N ASN A 101 -9.20 9.94 -21.07
CA ASN A 101 -8.94 11.26 -20.43
C ASN A 101 -8.52 11.22 -18.95
N SER A 102 -7.98 10.10 -18.51
CA SER A 102 -7.39 9.93 -17.18
C SER A 102 -6.08 10.72 -16.99
N ILE A 103 -5.63 10.84 -15.73
CA ILE A 103 -4.31 11.42 -15.40
C ILE A 103 -3.21 10.57 -16.05
N ALA A 104 -3.34 9.25 -16.03
CA ALA A 104 -2.47 8.32 -16.75
C ALA A 104 -2.40 8.65 -18.25
N ALA A 105 -3.56 8.76 -18.93
CA ALA A 105 -3.60 9.06 -20.36
C ALA A 105 -2.97 10.42 -20.69
N ARG A 106 -3.24 11.45 -19.87
CA ARG A 106 -2.68 12.80 -20.05
C ARG A 106 -1.16 12.86 -19.87
N ASN A 107 -0.61 12.00 -19.02
CA ASN A 107 0.83 11.90 -18.80
C ASN A 107 1.50 10.84 -19.69
N GLY A 108 0.77 10.27 -20.66
CA GLY A 108 1.32 9.28 -21.60
C GLY A 108 1.73 7.97 -20.93
N MET A 109 1.11 7.61 -19.81
CA MET A 109 1.34 6.32 -19.16
C MET A 109 0.86 5.19 -20.08
N ARG A 110 1.81 4.40 -20.59
CA ARG A 110 1.54 3.24 -21.47
C ARG A 110 1.57 1.91 -20.73
N LYS A 111 2.31 1.86 -19.63
CA LYS A 111 2.45 0.72 -18.74
C LYS A 111 2.58 1.21 -17.30
N VAL A 112 2.05 0.43 -16.38
CA VAL A 112 2.32 0.55 -14.95
C VAL A 112 3.77 0.12 -14.69
N THR A 113 4.48 0.90 -13.89
CA THR A 113 5.86 0.63 -13.45
C THR A 113 5.91 0.51 -11.94
N GLY A 114 7.00 -0.08 -11.41
CA GLY A 114 7.25 -0.13 -9.97
C GLY A 114 7.17 1.24 -9.30
N ARG A 115 7.66 2.29 -9.98
CA ARG A 115 7.55 3.68 -9.54
C ARG A 115 6.09 4.18 -9.41
N ASN A 116 5.17 3.71 -10.25
CA ASN A 116 3.75 4.07 -10.12
C ASN A 116 3.09 3.36 -8.93
N ILE A 117 3.45 2.09 -8.71
CA ILE A 117 3.00 1.28 -7.57
C ILE A 117 3.53 1.91 -6.27
N ALA A 118 4.82 2.26 -6.22
CA ALA A 118 5.46 2.94 -5.10
C ALA A 118 4.77 4.26 -4.75
N TYR A 119 4.43 5.05 -5.77
CA TYR A 119 3.70 6.30 -5.57
C TYR A 119 2.32 6.07 -4.94
N ALA A 120 1.54 5.10 -5.46
CA ALA A 120 0.24 4.76 -4.89
C ALA A 120 0.36 4.23 -3.45
N ALA A 121 1.36 3.40 -3.17
CA ALA A 121 1.61 2.86 -1.83
C ALA A 121 1.90 3.96 -0.81
N ILE A 122 2.70 4.96 -1.17
CA ILE A 122 2.96 6.11 -0.30
C ILE A 122 1.68 6.90 -0.04
N GLN A 123 0.88 7.17 -1.08
CA GLN A 123 -0.37 7.91 -0.92
C GLN A 123 -1.33 7.16 -0.01
N ALA A 124 -1.43 5.84 -0.14
CA ALA A 124 -2.20 4.99 0.75
C ALA A 124 -1.69 5.08 2.20
N ARG A 125 -0.37 4.96 2.40
CA ARG A 125 0.25 5.06 3.72
C ARG A 125 -0.01 6.42 4.38
N PHE A 126 0.16 7.51 3.64
CA PHE A 126 -0.11 8.87 4.13
C PHE A 126 -1.60 9.07 4.47
N ALA A 127 -2.51 8.50 3.67
CA ALA A 127 -3.95 8.55 3.94
C ALA A 127 -4.32 7.79 5.23
N LEU A 128 -3.62 6.69 5.50
CA LEU A 128 -3.79 5.88 6.71
C LEU A 128 -3.05 6.45 7.94
N SER A 129 -2.12 7.39 7.77
CA SER A 129 -1.43 8.05 8.90
C SER A 129 -2.32 9.07 9.62
N ALA A 130 -1.95 9.45 10.86
CA ALA A 130 -2.56 10.60 11.55
C ALA A 130 -2.01 11.96 11.06
N VAL A 131 -1.01 11.96 10.17
CA VAL A 131 -0.29 13.18 9.83
C VAL A 131 -1.07 14.06 8.88
N GLU A 132 -1.21 15.32 9.28
CA GLU A 132 -2.02 16.31 8.56
C GLU A 132 -1.29 16.92 7.37
N LYS A 133 0.06 17.01 7.44
CA LYS A 133 0.89 17.65 6.41
C LYS A 133 1.97 16.69 5.93
N TRP A 134 2.14 16.61 4.63
CA TRP A 134 3.22 15.85 4.04
C TRP A 134 4.59 16.34 4.53
N ASN A 135 5.44 15.41 4.97
CA ASN A 135 6.84 15.64 5.27
C ASN A 135 7.64 14.39 4.88
N ILE A 136 8.92 14.52 4.58
CA ILE A 136 9.80 13.39 4.19
C ILE A 136 9.92 12.40 5.34
N GLU A 137 10.09 12.92 6.56
CA GLU A 137 10.09 12.17 7.80
C GLU A 137 8.81 12.47 8.60
N ASP A 138 8.03 11.43 8.87
CA ASP A 138 6.85 11.46 9.72
C ASP A 138 7.13 10.62 10.98
N ALA A 139 7.57 11.32 12.03
CA ALA A 139 7.97 10.76 13.32
C ALA A 139 9.05 9.67 13.21
N HIS A 140 8.65 8.45 12.88
CA HIS A 140 9.54 7.28 12.74
C HIS A 140 9.50 6.67 11.32
N PHE A 141 8.69 7.21 10.41
CA PHE A 141 8.52 6.69 9.06
C PHE A 141 9.08 7.64 8.01
N ASP A 142 10.00 7.12 7.20
CA ASP A 142 10.62 7.83 6.08
C ASP A 142 9.92 7.43 4.78
N TYR A 143 9.21 8.38 4.17
CA TYR A 143 8.48 8.13 2.92
C TYR A 143 9.41 7.96 1.72
N GLN A 144 10.59 8.58 1.74
CA GLN A 144 11.59 8.45 0.67
C GLN A 144 12.23 7.07 0.72
N VAL A 145 12.62 6.59 1.90
CA VAL A 145 13.12 5.21 2.04
C VAL A 145 12.03 4.22 1.63
N PHE A 146 10.78 4.41 2.05
CA PHE A 146 9.70 3.51 1.65
C PHE A 146 9.44 3.54 0.14
N TYR A 147 9.56 4.70 -0.52
CA TYR A 147 9.50 4.79 -1.97
C TYR A 147 10.59 3.93 -2.62
N ASN A 148 11.83 4.17 -2.19
CA ASN A 148 13.01 3.55 -2.78
C ASN A 148 12.96 2.04 -2.59
N GLU A 149 12.62 1.53 -1.40
CA GLU A 149 12.49 0.08 -1.18
C GLU A 149 11.51 -0.58 -2.16
N ILE A 150 10.41 0.10 -2.53
CA ILE A 150 9.44 -0.45 -3.51
C ILE A 150 10.04 -0.41 -4.91
N VAL A 151 10.70 0.70 -5.26
CA VAL A 151 11.35 0.83 -6.57
C VAL A 151 12.46 -0.20 -6.74
N ASP A 152 13.31 -0.35 -5.73
CA ASP A 152 14.43 -1.28 -5.68
C ASP A 152 13.94 -2.73 -5.85
N PHE A 153 12.80 -3.10 -5.23
CA PHE A 153 12.15 -4.40 -5.46
C PHE A 153 11.87 -4.68 -6.95
N PHE A 154 11.46 -3.66 -7.73
CA PHE A 154 11.15 -3.82 -9.15
C PHE A 154 12.34 -3.59 -10.09
N GLU A 155 13.40 -2.92 -9.64
CA GLU A 155 14.43 -2.36 -10.53
C GLU A 155 15.86 -2.86 -10.26
N ASP A 156 16.18 -3.33 -9.04
CA ASP A 156 17.51 -3.86 -8.75
C ASP A 156 17.74 -5.22 -9.44
N PHE A 157 16.68 -6.03 -9.52
CA PHE A 157 16.68 -7.32 -10.21
C PHE A 157 15.51 -7.40 -11.19
N PRO A 158 15.58 -6.72 -12.35
CA PRO A 158 14.45 -6.61 -13.28
C PRO A 158 14.05 -7.92 -13.96
N GLU A 159 14.89 -8.97 -13.86
CA GLU A 159 14.61 -10.33 -14.33
C GLU A 159 14.10 -11.25 -13.22
N ASP A 160 13.95 -10.74 -12.00
CA ASP A 160 13.34 -11.48 -10.90
C ASP A 160 11.93 -11.91 -11.29
N GLU A 161 11.64 -13.21 -11.14
CA GLU A 161 10.39 -13.83 -11.59
C GLU A 161 9.18 -13.16 -10.92
N GLN A 162 9.32 -12.80 -9.65
CA GLN A 162 8.25 -12.19 -8.88
C GLN A 162 8.02 -10.73 -9.33
N ALA A 163 9.09 -9.95 -9.51
CA ALA A 163 8.98 -8.59 -10.02
C ALA A 163 8.35 -8.54 -11.42
N VAL A 164 8.76 -9.45 -12.31
CA VAL A 164 8.19 -9.59 -13.67
C VAL A 164 6.71 -9.96 -13.59
N TRP A 165 6.38 -11.02 -12.85
CA TRP A 165 5.00 -11.48 -12.71
C TRP A 165 4.08 -10.39 -12.16
N MET A 166 4.54 -9.62 -11.17
CA MET A 166 3.76 -8.51 -10.61
C MET A 166 3.55 -7.41 -11.64
N LEU A 167 4.58 -6.98 -12.37
CA LEU A 167 4.40 -5.97 -13.41
C LEU A 167 3.48 -6.47 -14.53
N GLU A 168 3.54 -7.75 -14.89
CA GLU A 168 2.57 -8.34 -15.82
C GLU A 168 1.15 -8.34 -15.25
N TYR A 169 0.97 -8.68 -13.97
CA TYR A 169 -0.31 -8.61 -13.29
C TYR A 169 -0.92 -7.19 -13.40
N TRP A 170 -0.12 -6.16 -13.09
CA TRP A 170 -0.57 -4.76 -13.11
C TRP A 170 -0.81 -4.19 -14.51
N ASN A 171 -0.28 -4.84 -15.55
CA ASN A 171 -0.41 -4.40 -16.95
C ASN A 171 -1.37 -5.26 -17.79
N LYS A 172 -2.14 -6.14 -17.16
CA LYS A 172 -3.30 -6.79 -17.77
C LYS A 172 -4.44 -5.78 -17.99
#